data_AF-A0A126Q008-F1
#
_entry.id   AF-A0A126Q008-F1
#
_cell.length_a   1.000
_cell.length_b   1.000
_cell.length_c   1.000
_cell.angle_alpha   90.00
_cell.angle_beta   90.00
_cell.angle_gamma   90.00
#
_symmetry.space_group_name_H-M   'P 1'
#
loop_
_entity.id
_entity.type
_entity.pdbx_description
1 polymer ?
#
loop_
_entity_poly.entity_id
_entity_poly.type
_entity_poly.pdbx_seq_one_letter_code
_entity_poly.pdbx_strand_id
1 'polypeptide(L)'
;MYIFGKDLEALRLYGGFTKKKLSEELNVCTKTIKNYESDRSSPTVNEFIKMAKLCGLPESALSKCLSAQDTLENQLRNLSKN
;
A
#
# COMPACT_ATOMS: atom_id res chain seq x y z
N MET A 1 -4.62 -0.81 7.95
CA MET A 1 -3.60 -1.22 6.96
C MET A 1 -2.34 -0.45 7.32
N TYR A 2 -1.26 -1.13 7.69
CA TYR A 2 0.00 -0.48 8.07
C TYR A 2 0.92 -0.42 6.84
N ILE A 3 0.74 0.61 6.02
CA ILE A 3 1.68 0.95 4.95
C ILE A 3 1.98 2.44 5.09
N PHE A 4 3.25 2.77 5.25
CA PHE A 4 3.71 4.13 5.41
C PHE A 4 3.89 4.81 4.06
N GLY A 5 3.88 6.13 4.05
CA GLY A 5 4.09 6.91 2.84
C GLY A 5 5.40 6.59 2.13
N LYS A 6 6.44 6.22 2.90
CA LYS A 6 7.73 5.76 2.36
C LYS A 6 7.63 4.43 1.61
N ASP A 7 6.77 3.52 2.05
CA ASP A 7 6.52 2.26 1.34
C ASP A 7 5.81 2.51 0.00
N LEU A 8 4.87 3.46 -0.02
CA LEU A 8 4.16 3.87 -1.23
C LEU A 8 5.07 4.59 -2.22
N GLU A 9 6.00 5.41 -1.72
CA GLU A 9 7.05 6.03 -2.54
C GLU A 9 7.97 4.98 -3.15
N ALA A 10 8.41 4.00 -2.36
CA ALA A 10 9.23 2.89 -2.84
C ALA A 10 8.50 2.05 -3.90
N LEU A 11 7.23 1.72 -3.67
CA LEU A 11 6.38 1.00 -4.63
C LEU A 11 6.25 1.76 -5.95
N ARG A 12 5.98 3.06 -5.90
CA ARG A 12 5.87 3.90 -7.11
C ARG A 12 7.18 3.92 -7.90
N LEU A 13 8.32 4.06 -7.21
CA LEU A 13 9.63 4.09 -7.83
C LEU A 13 9.99 2.73 -8.43
N TYR A 14 9.66 1.62 -7.76
CA TYR A 14 9.80 0.27 -8.28
C TYR A 14 9.04 0.09 -9.60
N GLY A 15 7.82 0.62 -9.70
CA GLY A 15 7.03 0.63 -10.93
C GLY A 15 7.52 1.61 -12.02
N GLY A 16 8.57 2.41 -11.76
CA GLY A 16 9.10 3.38 -12.71
C GLY A 16 8.19 4.60 -12.95
N PHE A 17 7.29 4.90 -12.02
CA PHE A 17 6.33 6.00 -12.17
C PHE A 17 6.80 7.29 -11.50
N THR A 18 6.52 8.43 -12.14
CA THR A 18 6.50 9.73 -11.46
C THR A 18 5.19 9.87 -10.68
N LYS A 19 5.14 10.76 -9.67
CA LYS A 19 3.90 11.04 -8.92
C LYS A 19 2.75 11.45 -9.85
N LYS A 20 3.06 12.24 -10.90
CA LYS A 20 2.11 12.68 -11.92
C LYS A 20 1.58 11.50 -12.73
N LYS A 21 2.48 10.68 -13.30
CA LYS A 21 2.09 9.53 -14.12
C LYS A 21 1.26 8.52 -13.32
N LEU A 22 1.67 8.19 -12.09
CA LEU A 22 0.88 7.29 -11.24
C LEU A 22 -0.51 7.87 -10.93
N SER A 23 -0.62 9.17 -10.71
CA SER A 23 -1.92 9.81 -10.45
C SER A 23 -2.86 9.76 -11.66
N GLU A 24 -2.30 9.86 -12.88
CA GLU A 24 -3.06 9.73 -14.13
C GLU A 24 -3.59 8.31 -14.31
N GLU A 25 -2.74 7.29 -14.11
CA GLU A 25 -3.15 5.87 -14.20
C GLU A 25 -4.21 5.48 -13.16
N LEU A 26 -4.15 6.08 -11.97
CA LEU A 26 -5.11 5.83 -10.89
C LEU A 26 -6.37 6.71 -10.97
N ASN A 27 -6.42 7.66 -11.90
CA ASN A 27 -7.47 8.67 -12.01
C ASN A 27 -7.70 9.44 -10.69
N VAL A 28 -6.62 9.89 -10.07
CA VAL A 28 -6.65 10.73 -8.85
C VAL A 28 -5.82 11.99 -9.05
N CYS A 29 -6.01 13.00 -8.21
CA CYS A 29 -5.15 14.18 -8.26
C CYS A 29 -3.71 13.83 -7.83
N THR A 30 -2.70 14.44 -8.45
CA THR A 30 -1.29 14.28 -8.03
C THR A 30 -1.05 14.64 -6.56
N LYS A 31 -1.83 15.59 -6.02
CA LYS A 31 -1.81 15.94 -4.59
C LYS A 31 -2.18 14.75 -3.69
N THR A 32 -3.09 13.88 -4.13
CA THR A 32 -3.48 12.67 -3.40
C THR A 32 -2.30 11.73 -3.24
N ILE A 33 -1.56 11.46 -4.32
CA ILE A 33 -0.34 10.63 -4.29
C ILE A 33 0.73 11.27 -3.38
N LYS A 34 0.91 12.59 -3.45
CA LYS A 34 1.83 13.31 -2.54
C LYS A 34 1.41 13.15 -1.08
N ASN A 35 0.12 13.25 -0.78
CA ASN A 35 -0.39 13.09 0.59
C ASN A 35 -0.21 11.67 1.11
N TYR A 36 -0.46 10.66 0.26
CA TYR A 36 -0.15 9.26 0.56
C TYR A 36 1.33 9.07 0.89
N GLU A 37 2.24 9.57 0.06
CA GLU A 37 3.69 9.40 0.25
C GLU A 37 4.29 10.22 1.41
N SER A 38 3.52 11.13 1.99
CA SER A 38 3.94 11.99 3.11
C SER A 38 3.16 11.73 4.40
N ASP A 39 2.44 10.61 4.47
CA ASP A 39 1.62 10.21 5.63
C ASP A 39 0.56 11.25 6.03
N ARG A 40 0.18 12.14 5.10
CA ARG A 40 -0.88 13.15 5.32
C ARG A 40 -2.28 12.57 5.11
N SER A 41 -2.37 11.49 4.34
CA SER A 41 -3.55 10.65 4.18
C SER A 41 -3.10 9.23 3.83
N SER A 42 -4.00 8.25 3.93
CA SER A 42 -3.69 6.86 3.56
C SER A 42 -4.60 6.39 2.43
N PRO A 43 -4.11 5.55 1.50
CA PRO A 43 -4.98 4.90 0.53
C PRO A 43 -5.87 3.88 1.23
N THR A 44 -7.05 3.66 0.68
CA THR A 44 -7.86 2.47 0.98
C THR A 44 -7.15 1.21 0.50
N VAL A 45 -7.58 0.05 1.00
CA VAL A 45 -7.04 -1.26 0.57
C VAL A 45 -7.18 -1.44 -0.95
N ASN A 46 -8.32 -1.05 -1.53
CA ASN A 46 -8.53 -1.16 -2.97
C ASN A 46 -7.61 -0.23 -3.78
N GLU A 47 -7.39 1.01 -3.32
CA GLU A 47 -6.46 1.93 -3.97
C GLU A 47 -5.02 1.40 -3.91
N PHE A 48 -4.61 0.83 -2.78
CA PHE A 48 -3.31 0.20 -2.66
C PHE A 48 -3.16 -1.02 -3.56
N ILE A 49 -4.16 -1.91 -3.63
CA ILE A 49 -4.12 -3.06 -4.54
C ILE A 49 -3.98 -2.60 -6.00
N LYS A 50 -4.69 -1.53 -6.40
CA LYS A 50 -4.55 -0.94 -7.74
C LYS A 50 -3.14 -0.39 -7.96
N MET A 51 -2.61 0.37 -7.00
CA MET A 51 -1.22 0.85 -7.04
C MET A 51 -0.22 -0.28 -7.21
N ALA A 52 -0.33 -1.32 -6.38
CA ALA A 52 0.56 -2.48 -6.40
C ALA A 52 0.54 -3.19 -7.75
N LYS A 53 -0.66 -3.43 -8.30
CA LYS A 53 -0.81 -4.04 -9.63
C LYS A 53 -0.22 -3.18 -10.75
N LEU A 54 -0.49 -1.87 -10.74
CA LEU A 54 0.08 -0.94 -11.73
C LEU A 54 1.60 -0.87 -11.66
N CYS A 55 2.16 -0.91 -10.45
CA CYS A 55 3.61 -0.88 -10.24
C CYS A 55 4.27 -2.25 -10.43
N GLY A 56 3.52 -3.30 -10.80
CA GLY A 56 4.07 -4.64 -11.05
C GLY A 56 4.56 -5.36 -9.80
N LEU A 57 3.99 -5.07 -8.62
CA LEU A 57 4.32 -5.78 -7.39
C LEU A 57 3.86 -7.25 -7.51
N PRO A 58 4.73 -8.24 -7.27
CA PRO A 58 4.34 -9.65 -7.31
C PRO A 58 3.23 -9.97 -6.31
N GLU A 59 2.30 -10.84 -6.69
CA GLU A 59 1.17 -11.25 -5.83
C GLU A 59 1.64 -11.81 -4.48
N SER A 60 2.77 -12.52 -4.46
CA SER A 60 3.38 -13.04 -3.23
C SER A 60 3.87 -11.95 -2.28
N ALA A 61 4.33 -10.81 -2.81
CA ALA A 61 4.73 -9.65 -2.02
C ALA A 61 3.50 -8.85 -1.57
N LEU A 62 2.52 -8.65 -2.47
CA LEU A 62 1.24 -8.01 -2.15
C LEU A 62 0.53 -8.73 -0.99
N SER A 63 0.44 -10.06 -1.07
CA SER A 63 -0.16 -10.89 -0.02
C SER A 63 0.55 -10.70 1.31
N LYS A 64 1.88 -10.62 1.34
CA LYS A 64 2.65 -10.34 2.58
C LYS A 64 2.37 -8.96 3.17
N CYS A 65 2.29 -7.93 2.32
CA CYS A 65 1.96 -6.57 2.75
C CYS A 65 0.55 -6.48 3.34
N LEU A 66 -0.39 -7.28 2.82
CA LEU A 66 -1.76 -7.36 3.33
C LEU A 66 -1.83 -8.27 4.57
N SER A 67 -1.10 -9.38 4.61
CA SER A 67 -1.11 -10.35 5.72
C SER A 67 -0.35 -9.86 6.95
N ALA A 68 0.49 -8.83 6.82
CA ALA A 68 1.03 -8.07 7.95
C ALA A 68 -0.08 -7.38 8.78
N GLN A 69 -1.35 -7.51 8.39
CA GLN A 69 -2.53 -7.41 9.26
C GLN A 69 -2.61 -8.59 10.25
N ASP A 70 -1.52 -8.94 10.93
CA ASP A 70 -1.60 -9.72 12.15
C ASP A 70 -2.17 -8.78 13.20
N THR A 71 -3.49 -8.68 13.25
CA THR A 71 -4.17 -7.90 14.27
C THR A 71 -3.75 -8.46 15.62
N LEU A 72 -3.63 -7.59 16.62
CA LEU A 72 -3.46 -8.03 18.00
C LEU A 72 -4.50 -9.10 18.37
N GLU A 73 -5.71 -8.99 17.83
CA GLU A 73 -6.77 -10.00 17.94
C GLU A 73 -6.35 -11.39 17.40
N ASN A 74 -5.78 -11.46 16.20
CA ASN A 74 -5.29 -12.72 15.64
C ASN A 74 -4.11 -13.31 16.44
N GLN A 75 -3.21 -12.44 16.91
CA GLN A 75 -2.08 -12.83 17.76
C GLN A 75 -2.55 -13.38 19.11
N LEU A 76 -3.49 -12.70 19.78
CA LEU A 76 -4.09 -13.14 21.04
C LEU A 76 -4.89 -14.44 20.87
N ARG A 77 -5.62 -14.59 19.76
CA ARG A 77 -6.39 -15.81 19.46
C ARG A 77 -5.51 -17.05 19.30
N ASN A 78 -4.29 -16.88 18.80
CA ASN A 78 -3.31 -17.97 18.65
C ASN A 78 -2.63 -18.32 19.99
N LEU A 79 -2.48 -17.34 20.90
CA LEU A 79 -1.97 -17.56 22.26
C LEU A 79 -2.98 -18.25 23.18
N SER A 80 -4.28 -17.96 23.03
CA SER A 80 -5.35 -18.57 23.84
C SER A 80 -5.68 -20.04 23.49
N LYS A 81 -5.05 -20.59 22.44
CA LYS A 81 -5.29 -21.96 21.96
C LYS A 81 -4.17 -22.94 22.34
N ASN A 82 -3.15 -22.48 23.05
CA ASN A 82 -2.14 -23.30 23.72
C ASN A 82 -2.42 -23.33 25.22
#